data_AF-C5BNQ9-F1
#
_entry.id   AF-C5BNQ9-F1
#
_cell.length_a   1.000
_cell.length_b   1.000
_cell.length_c   1.000
_cell.angle_alpha   90.00
_cell.angle_beta   90.00
_cell.angle_gamma   90.00
#
_symmetry.space_group_name_H-M   'P 1'
#
loop_
_entity.id
_entity.type
_entity.pdbx_description
1 polymer ?
#
loop_
_entity_poly.entity_id
_entity_poly.type
_entity_poly.pdbx_seq_one_letter_code
_entity_poly.pdbx_strand_id
1 'polypeptide(L)'
;MEMALYFYVCSLTVLFTLSAAVKIILKMRGRYEQTPRIVQWEEAIMFVYFALGFAGLLLHYHQLPVGPALLWQAYAIGLFCYAAATHWFPKMHWIERAASRRAYLTTLFAGHFLALPFYFLVARLALLDI
;
A
#
# COMPACT_ATOMS: atom_id res chain seq x y z
N MET A 1 -18.69 -14.65 1.99
CA MET A 1 -18.01 -13.52 1.31
C MET A 1 -17.75 -12.36 2.28
N GLU A 2 -18.72 -11.96 3.10
CA GLU A 2 -18.58 -10.87 4.09
C GLU A 2 -17.54 -11.13 5.20
N MET A 3 -17.51 -12.33 5.79
CA MET A 3 -16.51 -12.70 6.82
C MET A 3 -15.06 -12.58 6.32
N ALA A 4 -14.81 -12.97 5.06
CA ALA A 4 -13.49 -12.84 4.45
C ALA A 4 -13.15 -11.36 4.25
N LEU A 5 -14.06 -10.58 3.67
CA LEU A 5 -13.88 -9.14 3.47
C LEU A 5 -13.60 -8.40 4.79
N TYR A 6 -14.36 -8.71 5.84
CA TYR A 6 -14.15 -8.16 7.19
C TYR A 6 -12.75 -8.47 7.73
N PHE A 7 -12.35 -9.74 7.71
CA PHE A 7 -11.01 -10.14 8.17
C PHE A 7 -9.90 -9.43 7.38
N TYR A 8 -10.08 -9.25 6.07
CA TYR A 8 -9.13 -8.51 5.23
C TYR A 8 -9.07 -7.03 5.56
N VAL A 9 -10.22 -6.37 5.71
CA VAL A 9 -10.28 -4.96 6.09
C VAL A 9 -9.53 -4.77 7.41
N CYS A 10 -9.85 -5.55 8.44
CA CYS A 10 -9.17 -5.49 9.73
C CYS A 10 -7.67 -5.74 9.63
N SER A 11 -7.25 -6.77 8.90
CA SER A 11 -5.83 -7.12 8.73
C SER A 11 -5.06 -6.00 8.04
N LEU A 12 -5.62 -5.42 6.96
CA LEU A 12 -5.01 -4.30 6.24
C LEU A 12 -4.98 -3.03 7.11
N THR A 13 -6.01 -2.75 7.90
CA THR A 13 -6.03 -1.64 8.86
C THR A 13 -4.88 -1.75 9.85
N VAL A 14 -4.71 -2.94 10.45
CA VAL A 14 -3.65 -3.20 11.42
C VAL A 14 -2.28 -3.02 10.77
N LEU A 15 -2.06 -3.60 9.59
CA LEU A 15 -0.79 -3.48 8.88
C LEU A 15 -0.47 -2.04 8.47
N PHE A 16 -1.46 -1.31 7.96
CA PHE A 16 -1.30 0.10 7.59
C PHE A 16 -0.98 0.97 8.81
N THR A 17 -1.69 0.76 9.91
CA THR A 17 -1.46 1.48 11.18
C THR A 17 -0.11 1.16 11.78
N LEU A 18 0.31 -0.11 11.78
CA LEU A 18 1.64 -0.53 12.21
C LEU A 18 2.74 0.10 11.34
N SER A 19 2.55 0.13 10.01
CA SER A 19 3.47 0.79 9.09
C SER A 19 3.62 2.28 9.39
N ALA A 20 2.50 2.98 9.62
CA ALA A 20 2.51 4.38 10.04
C ALA A 20 3.21 4.59 11.39
N ALA A 21 2.90 3.76 12.39
CA ALA A 21 3.50 3.83 13.72
C ALA A 21 5.02 3.61 13.69
N VAL A 22 5.49 2.62 12.93
CA VAL A 22 6.92 2.37 12.74
C VAL A 22 7.61 3.58 12.13
N LYS A 23 7.01 4.21 11.11
CA LYS A 23 7.57 5.42 10.49
C LYS A 23 7.64 6.60 11.47
N ILE A 24 6.60 6.82 12.27
CA ILE A 24 6.60 7.84 13.32
C ILE A 24 7.72 7.58 14.33
N ILE A 25 7.87 6.34 14.80
CA ILE A 25 8.93 5.95 15.73
C ILE A 25 10.32 6.19 15.11
N LEU A 26 10.53 5.82 13.85
CA LEU A 26 11.78 6.06 13.14
C LEU A 26 12.11 7.55 13.01
N LYS A 27 11.09 8.37 12.74
CA LYS A 27 11.19 9.83 12.68
C LYS A 27 11.55 10.43 14.04
N MET A 28 10.85 10.03 15.11
CA MET A 28 11.14 10.47 16.47
C MET A 28 12.56 10.07 16.93
N ARG A 29 13.10 8.97 16.41
CA ARG A 29 14.47 8.50 16.72
C ARG A 29 15.57 9.11 15.85
N GLY A 30 15.25 10.06 14.96
CA GLY A 30 16.24 10.66 14.05
C GLY A 30 16.79 9.68 12.99
N ARG A 31 16.21 8.48 12.88
CA ARG A 31 16.68 7.42 11.96
C ARG A 31 16.05 7.56 10.59
N TYR A 32 14.90 8.21 10.49
CA TYR A 32 14.23 8.45 9.21
C TYR A 32 15.05 9.39 8.33
N GLU A 33 15.73 10.36 8.94
CA GLU A 33 16.60 11.35 8.32
C GLU A 33 17.82 10.73 7.63
N GLN A 34 18.22 9.52 8.04
CA GLN A 34 19.31 8.75 7.43
C GLN A 34 18.90 8.10 6.11
N THR A 35 17.60 8.03 5.83
CA THR A 35 17.05 7.49 4.58
C THR A 35 17.25 8.52 3.46
N PRO A 36 17.68 8.14 2.25
CA PRO A 36 17.82 9.08 1.14
C PRO A 36 16.53 9.84 0.87
N ARG A 37 16.61 11.16 0.58
CA ARG A 37 15.43 12.00 0.33
C ARG A 37 14.49 11.42 -0.72
N ILE A 38 15.03 10.86 -1.80
CA ILE A 38 14.23 10.27 -2.88
C ILE A 38 13.37 9.08 -2.41
N VAL A 39 13.88 8.29 -1.46
CA VAL A 39 13.13 7.19 -0.84
C VAL A 39 12.02 7.75 0.06
N GLN A 40 12.30 8.83 0.80
CA GLN A 40 11.28 9.49 1.64
C GLN A 40 10.13 10.06 0.81
N TRP A 41 10.43 10.70 -0.33
CA TRP A 41 9.43 11.21 -1.26
C TRP A 41 8.56 10.10 -1.85
N GLU A 42 9.19 9.03 -2.34
CA GLU A 42 8.48 7.84 -2.81
C GLU A 42 7.56 7.31 -1.72
N GLU A 43 8.07 7.10 -0.50
CA GLU A 43 7.27 6.59 0.60
C GLU A 43 6.10 7.48 0.99
N ALA A 44 6.24 8.80 0.89
CA ALA A 44 5.17 9.75 1.18
C ALA A 44 4.07 9.69 0.11
N ILE A 45 4.46 9.67 -1.17
CA ILE A 45 3.53 9.52 -2.29
C ILE A 45 2.77 8.20 -2.17
N MET A 46 3.50 7.10 -1.92
CA MET A 46 2.89 5.78 -1.77
C MET A 46 1.98 5.70 -0.55
N PHE A 47 2.35 6.34 0.56
CA PHE A 47 1.51 6.37 1.75
C PHE A 47 0.15 7.01 1.47
N VAL A 48 0.14 8.17 0.80
CA VAL A 48 -1.10 8.84 0.39
C VAL A 48 -1.91 7.95 -0.56
N TYR A 49 -1.23 7.32 -1.52
CA TYR A 49 -1.88 6.42 -2.48
C TYR A 49 -2.57 5.24 -1.79
N PHE A 50 -1.87 4.53 -0.89
CA PHE A 50 -2.44 3.43 -0.13
C PHE A 50 -3.53 3.88 0.84
N ALA A 51 -3.41 5.08 1.43
CA ALA A 51 -4.44 5.65 2.29
C ALA A 51 -5.77 5.87 1.52
N LEU A 52 -5.69 6.32 0.27
CA LEU A 52 -6.87 6.49 -0.59
C LEU A 52 -7.57 5.14 -0.85
N GLY A 53 -6.82 4.11 -1.25
CA GLY A 53 -7.40 2.79 -1.47
C GLY A 53 -7.95 2.15 -0.19
N PHE A 54 -7.33 2.41 0.95
CA PHE A 54 -7.84 1.99 2.25
C PHE A 54 -9.15 2.71 2.63
N ALA A 55 -9.25 4.01 2.37
CA ALA A 55 -10.48 4.77 2.57
C ALA A 55 -11.62 4.22 1.70
N GLY A 56 -11.36 3.93 0.42
CA GLY A 56 -12.34 3.28 -0.46
C GLY A 56 -12.82 1.93 0.05
N LEU A 57 -11.90 1.12 0.55
CA LEU A 57 -12.19 -0.18 1.13
C LEU A 57 -13.08 -0.07 2.39
N LEU A 58 -12.83 0.91 3.27
CA LEU A 58 -13.68 1.16 4.43
C LEU A 58 -15.08 1.65 4.01
N LEU A 59 -15.17 2.56 3.04
CA LEU A 59 -16.46 3.02 2.51
C LEU A 59 -17.27 1.86 1.95
N HIS A 60 -16.64 1.00 1.12
CA HIS A 60 -17.29 -0.18 0.56
C HIS A 60 -17.76 -1.15 1.65
N TYR A 61 -16.93 -1.41 2.67
CA TYR A 61 -17.29 -2.30 3.77
C TYR A 61 -18.49 -1.78 4.57
N HIS A 62 -18.55 -0.46 4.81
CA HIS A 62 -19.68 0.19 5.50
C HIS A 62 -20.88 0.47 4.60
N GLN A 63 -20.88 -0.03 3.35
CA GLN A 63 -21.94 0.20 2.37
C GLN A 63 -22.20 1.70 2.12
N LEU A 64 -21.15 2.51 2.23
CA LEU A 64 -21.18 3.95 1.96
C LEU A 64 -20.79 4.23 0.51
N PRO A 65 -21.21 5.39 -0.06
CA PRO A 65 -20.80 5.77 -1.41
C PRO A 65 -19.28 5.85 -1.54
N VAL A 66 -18.71 5.03 -2.43
CA VAL A 66 -17.26 4.92 -2.63
C VAL A 66 -16.75 6.00 -3.62
N GLY A 67 -17.65 6.72 -4.29
CA GLY A 67 -17.34 7.72 -5.32
C GLY A 67 -17.45 7.18 -6.75
N PRO A 68 -17.05 7.96 -7.76
CA PRO A 68 -17.27 7.60 -9.16
C PRO A 68 -16.37 6.44 -9.61
N ALA A 69 -16.92 5.51 -10.40
CA ALA A 69 -16.18 4.35 -10.95
C ALA A 69 -14.90 4.75 -11.70
N LEU A 70 -14.92 5.88 -12.42
CA LEU A 70 -13.75 6.39 -13.15
C LEU A 70 -12.55 6.66 -12.23
N LEU A 71 -12.78 7.14 -11.01
CA LEU A 71 -11.72 7.35 -10.01
C LEU A 71 -11.06 6.01 -9.65
N TRP A 72 -11.86 4.98 -9.40
CA TRP A 72 -11.38 3.65 -9.01
C TRP A 72 -10.71 2.89 -10.15
N GLN A 73 -11.15 3.10 -11.38
CA GLN A 73 -10.48 2.59 -12.57
C GLN A 73 -9.10 3.24 -12.78
N ALA A 74 -9.02 4.57 -12.68
CA ALA A 74 -7.74 5.28 -12.74
C ALA A 74 -6.79 4.86 -11.62
N TYR A 75 -7.33 4.71 -10.40
CA TYR A 75 -6.60 4.19 -9.25
C TYR A 75 -6.12 2.74 -9.46
N ALA A 76 -6.95 1.86 -10.04
CA ALA A 76 -6.56 0.49 -10.35
C ALA A 76 -5.39 0.46 -11.34
N ILE A 77 -5.46 1.26 -12.43
CA ILE A 77 -4.38 1.36 -13.42
C ILE A 77 -3.08 1.82 -12.75
N GLY A 78 -3.13 2.92 -11.99
CA GLY A 78 -1.95 3.42 -11.28
C GLY A 78 -1.36 2.41 -10.32
N LEU A 79 -2.21 1.61 -9.66
CA LEU A 79 -1.82 0.58 -8.71
C LEU A 79 -1.13 -0.61 -9.42
N PHE A 80 -1.60 -1.02 -10.60
CA PHE A 80 -0.92 -2.04 -11.40
C PHE A 80 0.40 -1.54 -11.99
N CYS A 81 0.45 -0.29 -12.46
CA CYS A 81 1.70 0.34 -12.90
C CYS A 81 2.71 0.40 -11.75
N TYR A 82 2.26 0.74 -10.54
CA TYR A 82 3.08 0.70 -9.33
C TYR A 82 3.64 -0.70 -9.07
N ALA A 83 2.78 -1.72 -9.08
CA ALA A 83 3.21 -3.11 -8.85
C ALA A 83 4.26 -3.55 -9.87
N ALA A 84 4.03 -3.27 -11.16
CA ALA A 84 4.98 -3.57 -12.23
C ALA A 84 6.31 -2.81 -12.06
N ALA A 85 6.24 -1.56 -11.60
CA ALA A 85 7.41 -0.71 -11.43
C ALA A 85 8.14 -0.86 -10.09
N THR A 86 7.63 -1.69 -9.17
CA THR A 86 8.11 -1.78 -7.79
C THR A 86 9.60 -2.09 -7.69
N HIS A 87 10.14 -2.89 -8.62
CA HIS A 87 11.55 -3.25 -8.67
C HIS A 87 12.49 -2.09 -9.04
N TRP A 88 12.01 -1.10 -9.78
CA TRP A 88 12.81 0.06 -10.19
C TRP A 88 12.71 1.22 -9.19
N PHE A 89 11.93 1.06 -8.11
CA PHE A 89 11.77 2.14 -7.17
C PHE A 89 13.01 2.37 -6.29
N PRO A 90 13.32 3.65 -6.02
CA PRO A 90 14.44 4.06 -5.17
C PRO A 90 14.51 3.30 -3.85
N LYS A 91 13.37 3.03 -3.20
CA LYS A 91 13.28 2.28 -1.95
C LYS A 91 13.81 0.86 -2.10
N MET A 92 13.40 0.15 -3.15
CA MET A 92 13.77 -1.25 -3.34
C MET A 92 15.26 -1.38 -3.69
N HIS A 93 15.79 -0.49 -4.53
CA HIS A 93 17.23 -0.40 -4.78
C HIS A 93 18.04 -0.04 -3.53
N TRP A 94 17.51 0.85 -2.68
CA TRP A 94 18.18 1.20 -1.44
C TRP A 94 18.20 0.03 -0.44
N ILE A 95 17.10 -0.69 -0.27
CA ILE A 95 17.03 -1.88 0.60
C ILE A 95 18.00 -2.96 0.13
N GLU A 96 18.07 -3.20 -1.19
CA GLU A 96 19.00 -4.16 -1.79
C GLU A 96 20.47 -3.83 -1.48
N ARG A 97 20.84 -2.54 -1.61
CA ARG A 97 22.24 -2.09 -1.46
C ARG A 97 22.66 -1.84 -0.01
N ALA A 98 21.76 -1.36 0.84
CA ALA A 98 22.10 -0.84 2.17
C ALA A 98 21.67 -1.74 3.34
N ALA A 99 20.63 -2.57 3.17
CA ALA A 99 20.09 -3.37 4.28
C ALA A 99 20.55 -4.83 4.21
N SER A 100 20.01 -5.61 3.28
CA SER A 100 20.46 -6.98 2.94
C SER A 100 19.59 -7.57 1.83
N ARG A 101 20.14 -8.53 1.07
CA ARG A 101 19.36 -9.30 0.08
C ARG A 101 18.17 -10.04 0.71
N ARG A 102 18.30 -10.51 1.95
CA ARG A 102 17.21 -11.15 2.69
C ARG A 102 16.09 -10.16 3.00
N ALA A 103 16.42 -8.98 3.50
CA ALA A 103 15.43 -7.92 3.75
C ALA A 103 14.74 -7.49 2.45
N TYR A 104 15.49 -7.33 1.37
CA TYR A 104 14.95 -7.04 0.04
C TYR A 104 13.91 -8.09 -0.41
N LEU A 105 14.27 -9.38 -0.37
CA LEU A 105 13.36 -10.46 -0.76
C LEU A 105 12.14 -10.54 0.16
N THR A 106 12.33 -10.39 1.48
CA THR A 106 11.21 -10.37 2.43
C THR A 106 10.27 -9.20 2.15
N THR A 107 10.77 -7.99 1.94
CA THR A 107 9.95 -6.82 1.61
C THR A 107 9.23 -7.01 0.27
N LEU A 108 9.90 -7.59 -0.72
CA LEU A 108 9.29 -7.87 -2.02
C LEU A 108 8.14 -8.88 -1.88
N PHE A 109 8.41 -10.06 -1.32
CA PHE A 109 7.43 -11.14 -1.24
C PHE A 109 6.31 -10.82 -0.26
N ALA A 110 6.63 -10.35 0.94
CA ALA A 110 5.60 -9.97 1.91
C ALA A 110 4.78 -8.79 1.39
N GLY A 111 5.41 -7.80 0.77
CA GLY A 111 4.73 -6.65 0.17
C GLY A 111 3.74 -7.07 -0.92
N HIS A 112 4.15 -7.92 -1.86
CA HIS A 112 3.26 -8.41 -2.91
C HIS A 112 2.17 -9.34 -2.39
N PHE A 113 2.50 -10.25 -1.46
CA PHE A 113 1.53 -11.21 -0.93
C PHE A 113 0.44 -10.53 -0.09
N LEU A 114 0.82 -9.51 0.71
CA LEU A 114 -0.14 -8.69 1.46
C LEU A 114 -0.93 -7.75 0.55
N ALA A 115 -0.37 -7.35 -0.60
CA ALA A 115 -1.03 -6.49 -1.57
C ALA A 115 -1.97 -7.24 -2.53
N LEU A 116 -1.83 -8.55 -2.72
CA LEU A 116 -2.68 -9.35 -3.61
C LEU A 116 -4.20 -9.22 -3.29
N PRO A 117 -4.65 -9.37 -2.03
CA PRO A 117 -6.05 -9.16 -1.67
C PRO A 117 -6.51 -7.72 -1.92
N PHE A 118 -5.62 -6.74 -1.74
CA PHE A 118 -5.89 -5.33 -2.00
C PHE A 118 -6.07 -5.08 -3.50
N TYR A 119 -5.20 -5.63 -4.35
CA TYR A 119 -5.32 -5.56 -5.81
C TYR A 119 -6.63 -6.19 -6.30
N PHE A 120 -7.00 -7.35 -5.77
CA PHE A 120 -8.24 -8.03 -6.12
C PHE A 120 -9.48 -7.19 -5.77
N LEU A 121 -9.48 -6.55 -4.60
CA LEU A 121 -10.61 -5.71 -4.19
C LEU A 121 -10.69 -4.42 -5.01
N VAL A 122 -9.56 -3.76 -5.29
CA VAL A 122 -9.54 -2.57 -6.13
C VAL A 122 -10.02 -2.90 -7.54
N ALA A 123 -9.60 -4.05 -8.10
CA ALA A 123 -10.12 -4.52 -9.38
C ALA A 123 -11.64 -4.75 -9.31
N ARG A 124 -12.15 -5.29 -8.19
CA ARG A 124 -13.59 -5.46 -7.98
C ARG A 124 -14.33 -4.12 -7.93
N LEU A 125 -13.82 -3.12 -7.21
CA LEU A 125 -14.39 -1.78 -7.15
C LEU A 125 -14.34 -1.03 -8.50
N ALA A 126 -13.32 -1.31 -9.32
CA ALA A 126 -13.16 -0.71 -10.63
C ALA A 126 -14.04 -1.36 -11.72
N LEU A 127 -14.41 -2.63 -11.54
CA LEU A 127 -15.14 -3.44 -12.54
C LEU A 127 -16.61 -3.67 -12.22
N LEU A 128 -17.02 -3.55 -10.95
CA LEU A 128 -18.42 -3.65 -10.55
C LEU A 128 -18.92 -2.23 -10.22
N ASP A 129 -19.80 -1.70 -11.06
CA ASP A 129 -20.63 -0.53 -10.75
C ASP A 129 -21.57 -0.88 -9.57
N ILE A 130 -21.07 -0.78 -8.33
CA ILE A 130 -21.87 -0.89 -7.09
C ILE A 130 -21.64 0.38 -6.28
#